data_AF-A0A553ATK6-F1
#
_entry.id   AF-A0A553ATK6-F1
#
_cell.length_a   1.000
_cell.length_b   1.000
_cell.length_c   1.000
_cell.angle_alpha   90.00
_cell.angle_beta   90.00
_cell.angle_gamma   90.00
#
_symmetry.space_group_name_H-M   'P 1'
#
loop_
_entity.id
_entity.type
_entity.pdbx_description
1 polymer ?
#
loop_
_entity_poly.entity_id
_entity_poly.type
_entity_poly.pdbx_seq_one_letter_code
_entity_poly.pdbx_strand_id
1 'polypeptide(L)' 'MQQRPEPARDMGFATIELSGRQSAQGPVLRRYRDGRVTIDAGERLITGHPLGGSAPKGWWVSLTTSL' A
#
# COMPACT_ATOMS: atom_id res chain seq x y z
N MET A 1 20.04 -18.53 4.41
CA MET A 1 18.80 -18.15 5.11
C MET A 1 18.01 -17.18 4.23
N GLN A 2 17.38 -17.68 3.16
CA GLN A 2 16.40 -16.88 2.42
C GLN A 2 15.18 -16.77 3.32
N GLN A 3 14.86 -15.57 3.80
CA GLN A 3 13.64 -15.33 4.56
C GLN A 3 12.48 -15.62 3.61
N ARG A 4 11.94 -16.85 3.66
CA ARG A 4 10.67 -17.19 3.04
C ARG A 4 9.70 -16.14 3.57
N PRO A 5 9.11 -15.27 2.72
CA PRO A 5 8.16 -14.30 3.22
C PRO A 5 7.05 -15.15 3.86
N GLU A 6 6.94 -15.06 5.19
CA GLU A 6 5.73 -15.44 5.91
C GLU A 6 4.55 -14.94 5.08
N PRO A 7 3.45 -15.69 4.92
CA PRO A 7 2.29 -15.19 4.19
C PRO A 7 1.90 -13.87 4.83
N ALA A 8 2.31 -12.78 4.19
CA ALA A 8 2.16 -11.44 4.71
C ALA A 8 0.65 -11.30 4.86
N ARG A 9 0.16 -11.24 6.11
CA ARG A 9 -1.25 -11.05 6.44
C ARG A 9 -1.83 -10.13 5.38
N ASP A 10 -2.80 -10.55 4.57
CA ASP A 10 -3.25 -9.80 3.40
C ASP A 10 -3.39 -8.29 3.72
N MET A 11 -2.34 -7.51 3.41
CA MET A 11 -2.24 -6.10 3.77
C MET A 11 -2.83 -5.23 2.65
N GLY A 12 -3.35 -5.85 1.60
CA GLY A 12 -3.84 -5.24 0.37
C GLY A 12 -2.72 -4.82 -0.59
N PHE A 13 -3.11 -4.08 -1.61
CA PHE A 13 -2.23 -3.46 -2.59
C PHE A 13 -2.13 -1.96 -2.33
N ALA A 14 -1.03 -1.35 -2.73
CA ALA A 14 -0.86 0.10 -2.73
C ALA A 14 -0.11 0.55 -3.97
N THR A 15 -0.35 1.80 -4.35
CA THR A 15 0.39 2.50 -5.39
C THR A 15 1.16 3.64 -4.74
N ILE A 16 2.45 3.76 -5.01
CA ILE A 16 3.34 4.81 -4.47
C ILE A 16 3.81 5.67 -5.65
N GLU A 17 3.74 6.99 -5.52
CA GLU A 17 4.36 7.91 -6.47
C GLU A 17 5.88 7.91 -6.27
N LEU A 18 6.63 7.70 -7.35
CA LEU A 18 8.10 7.78 -7.36
C LEU A 18 8.58 9.15 -7.83
N SER A 19 7.85 9.75 -8.76
CA SER A 19 8.09 11.07 -9.37
C SER A 19 6.80 11.47 -10.08
N GLY A 20 6.60 12.76 -10.40
CA GLY A 20 5.31 13.30 -10.90
C GLY A 20 4.72 12.70 -12.19
N ARG A 21 5.32 11.64 -12.76
CA ARG A 21 4.80 10.82 -13.88
C ARG A 21 5.03 9.32 -13.69
N GLN A 22 5.61 8.89 -12.58
CA GLN A 22 5.99 7.51 -12.32
C GLN A 22 5.41 7.06 -10.99
N SER A 23 4.75 5.92 -11.02
CA SER A 23 4.27 5.25 -9.82
C SER A 23 4.64 3.78 -9.88
N ALA A 24 4.71 3.16 -8.71
CA ALA A 24 4.86 1.72 -8.56
C ALA A 24 3.68 1.18 -7.78
N GLN A 25 3.17 0.03 -8.21
CA GLN A 25 2.07 -0.66 -7.56
C GLN A 25 2.51 -2.06 -7.15
N GLY A 26 2.05 -2.51 -5.99
CA GLY A 26 2.43 -3.81 -5.48
C GLY A 26 1.69 -4.22 -4.20
N PRO A 27 1.79 -5.50 -3.80
CA PRO A 27 1.29 -5.95 -2.52
C PRO A 27 2.04 -5.25 -1.39
N VAL A 28 1.30 -4.86 -0.35
CA VAL A 28 1.87 -4.21 0.83
C VAL A 28 2.53 -5.27 1.70
N LEU A 29 3.81 -5.05 2.02
CA LEU A 29 4.58 -5.91 2.92
C LEU A 29 4.65 -5.35 4.34
N ARG A 30 4.51 -4.01 4.47
CA ARG A 30 4.59 -3.31 5.76
C ARG A 30 3.84 -1.98 5.74
N ARG A 31 3.20 -1.64 6.86
CA ARG A 31 2.62 -0.31 7.14
C ARG A 31 3.37 0.33 8.30
N TYR A 32 3.67 1.62 8.17
CA TYR A 32 4.33 2.42 9.20
C TYR A 32 3.31 3.31 9.90
N ARG A 33 3.62 3.69 11.15
CA ARG A 33 2.75 4.59 11.94
C ARG A 33 2.64 5.99 11.35
N ASP A 34 3.62 6.41 10.56
CA ASP A 34 3.64 7.67 9.83
C ASP A 34 2.80 7.65 8.54
N GLY A 35 2.12 6.54 8.24
CA GLY A 35 1.28 6.39 7.06
C GLY A 35 2.03 5.95 5.79
N ARG A 36 3.35 5.72 5.85
CA ARG A 36 4.07 5.08 4.74
C ARG A 36 3.74 3.60 4.65
N VAL A 37 3.94 3.04 3.47
CA VAL A 37 3.86 1.60 3.21
C VAL A 37 5.10 1.14 2.44
N THR A 38 5.51 -0.11 2.67
CA THR A 38 6.45 -0.81 1.78
C THR A 38 5.66 -1.74 0.88
N ILE A 39 5.87 -1.64 -0.44
CA ILE A 39 5.32 -2.56 -1.44
C ILE A 39 6.43 -3.39 -2.07
N ASP A 40 6.05 -4.56 -2.58
CA ASP A 40 6.83 -5.31 -3.55
C ASP A 40 6.50 -4.84 -4.98
N ALA A 41 7.42 -4.16 -5.66
CA ALA A 41 7.24 -3.73 -7.05
C ALA A 41 7.89 -4.68 -8.06
N GLY A 42 8.02 -5.97 -7.72
CA GLY A 42 8.67 -6.99 -8.52
C GLY A 42 10.16 -7.07 -8.22
N GLU A 43 10.98 -6.25 -8.89
CA GLU A 43 12.45 -6.31 -8.72
C GLU A 43 12.96 -5.48 -7.53
N ARG A 44 12.09 -4.65 -6.93
CA ARG A 44 12.49 -3.75 -5.85
C ARG A 44 11.39 -3.54 -4.82
N LEU A 45 11.81 -3.45 -3.56
CA LEU A 45 10.96 -2.98 -2.47
C LEU A 45 10.94 -1.46 -2.45
N ILE A 46 9.75 -0.88 -2.46
CA ILE A 46 9.55 0.57 -2.53
C ILE A 46 8.79 1.01 -1.29
N THR A 47 9.28 2.07 -0.64
CA THR A 47 8.65 2.65 0.54
C THR A 47 8.28 4.10 0.29
N GLY A 48 7.06 4.47 0.65
CA GLY A 48 6.55 5.82 0.44
C GLY A 48 5.10 5.97 0.90
N HIS A 49 4.52 7.13 0.64
CA HIS A 49 3.10 7.36 0.92
C HIS A 49 2.25 6.81 -0.23
N PRO A 50 1.17 6.06 0.08
CA PRO A 50 0.29 5.54 -0.94
C PRO A 50 -0.54 6.66 -1.58
N LEU A 51 -0.56 6.70 -2.92
CA LEU A 51 -1.46 7.52 -3.71
C LEU A 51 -2.93 7.11 -3.46
N GLY A 52 -3.82 8.09 -3.35
CA GLY A 52 -5.26 7.87 -3.16
C GLY A 52 -5.67 7.47 -1.74
N GLY A 53 -4.73 7.49 -0.79
CA GLY A 53 -4.92 6.90 0.53
C GLY A 53 -4.94 5.38 0.38
N SER A 54 -4.15 4.67 1.16
CA SER A 54 -4.47 3.27 1.39
C SER A 54 -5.77 3.29 2.16
N ALA A 55 -6.90 3.29 1.44
CA ALA A 55 -8.19 3.40 2.06
C ALA A 55 -8.24 2.34 3.14
N PRO A 56 -8.34 2.73 4.42
CA PRO A 56 -8.66 1.77 5.45
C PRO A 56 -9.88 1.01 4.92
N LYS A 57 -9.92 -0.31 5.10
CA LYS A 57 -11.11 -1.14 4.77
C LYS A 57 -12.43 -0.63 5.41
N GLY A 58 -12.42 0.50 6.13
CA GLY A 58 -13.58 1.23 6.66
C GLY A 58 -13.79 2.68 6.19
N TRP A 59 -12.99 3.29 5.29
CA TRP A 59 -13.26 4.67 4.83
C TRP A 59 -14.30 4.76 3.70
N TRP A 60 -14.46 3.70 2.90
CA TRP A 60 -15.45 3.67 1.81
C TRP A 60 -16.90 3.48 2.27
N VAL A 61 -17.16 3.24 3.57
CA VAL A 61 -18.54 3.04 4.08
C VAL A 61 -19.31 4.37 4.28
N SER A 62 -18.64 5.53 4.29
CA SER A 62 -19.33 6.81 4.59
C SER A 62 -19.79 7.63 3.38
N LEU A 63 -19.73 7.12 2.14
CA LEU A 63 -20.19 7.87 0.95
C LEU A 63 -21.49 7.36 0.32
N THR A 64 -22.23 6.47 0.99
CA THR A 64 -23.57 6.03 0.52
C THR A 64 -24.66 6.22 1.57
N THR A 65 -24.69 7.35 2.27
CA THR A 65 -25.94 7.84 2.89
C THR A 65 -25.84 9.34 3.06
N SER A 66 -26.30 10.07 2.04
CA SER A 66 -27.03 11.32 2.25
C SER A 66 -28.14 11.34 1.21
N LEU A 67 -29.34 11.60 1.75
CA LEU A 67 -30.67 11.64 1.13
C LEU A 67 -30.73 12.31 -0.25
#